data_AF-A0A6C0IZ25-F1
#
_entry.id   AF-A0A6C0IZ25-F1
#
_cell.length_a   1.000
_cell.length_b   1.000
_cell.length_c   1.000
_cell.angle_alpha   90.00
_cell.angle_beta   90.00
_cell.angle_gamma   90.00
#
_symmetry.space_group_name_H-M   'P 1'
#
loop_
_entity.id
_entity.type
_entity.pdbx_description
1 polymer ?
#
loop_
_entity_poly.entity_id
_entity_poly.type
_entity_poly.pdbx_seq_one_letter_code
_entity_poly.pdbx_strand_id
1 'polypeptide(L)'
;MHVVLQPSPSITHKYRVTLPNKRSIDFGEKGFQHYPDHGNPRLMRAQLLRKGAIIPKELRIERNPYEIQKEMLKIRESSKEDWEDFFRAEYWERWILWSYPNVNKAKLSMVMSHGILFMPRPEDLWYCKDDLIDL
;
A
#
# COMPACT_ATOMS: atom_id res chain seq x y z
N MET A 1 -7.33 11.43 7.12
CA MET A 1 -7.82 11.59 5.73
C MET A 1 -8.67 10.37 5.37
N HIS A 2 -9.89 10.55 4.85
CA HIS A 2 -10.77 9.43 4.46
C HIS A 2 -10.61 9.12 2.97
N VAL A 3 -10.42 7.86 2.61
CA VAL A 3 -10.26 7.43 1.21
C VAL A 3 -11.03 6.15 0.95
N VAL A 4 -11.40 5.91 -0.31
CA VAL A 4 -11.96 4.62 -0.75
C VAL A 4 -10.89 3.89 -1.56
N LEU A 5 -10.54 2.67 -1.18
CA LEU A 5 -9.65 1.79 -1.94
C LEU A 5 -10.48 0.66 -2.55
N GLN A 6 -10.37 0.47 -3.86
CA GLN A 6 -11.14 -0.53 -4.60
C GLN A 6 -10.33 -1.12 -5.76
N PRO A 7 -10.76 -2.24 -6.36
CA PRO A 7 -10.18 -2.72 -7.61
C PRO A 7 -10.23 -1.62 -8.69
N SER A 8 -9.14 -1.43 -9.42
CA SER A 8 -9.12 -0.43 -10.49
C SER A 8 -9.98 -0.89 -11.67
N PRO A 9 -10.79 0.01 -12.27
CA PRO A 9 -11.44 -0.26 -13.55
C PRO A 9 -10.44 -0.23 -14.73
N SER A 10 -9.22 0.26 -14.52
CA SER A 10 -8.16 0.22 -15.51
C SER A 10 -7.70 -1.22 -15.75
N ILE A 11 -7.47 -1.57 -17.02
CA ILE A 11 -6.93 -2.88 -17.40
C ILE A 11 -5.46 -3.05 -17.00
N THR A 12 -4.73 -1.94 -16.79
CA THR A 12 -3.29 -1.96 -16.49
C THR A 12 -2.98 -1.88 -14.99
N HIS A 13 -3.94 -1.48 -14.16
CA HIS A 13 -3.73 -1.26 -12.72
C HIS A 13 -4.55 -2.21 -11.85
N LYS A 14 -4.04 -2.55 -10.66
CA LYS A 14 -4.69 -3.43 -9.69
C LYS A 14 -5.71 -2.67 -8.85
N TYR A 15 -5.34 -1.50 -8.35
CA TYR A 15 -6.12 -0.76 -7.37
C TYR A 15 -6.35 0.69 -7.78
N ARG A 16 -7.46 1.24 -7.30
CA ARG A 16 -7.80 2.65 -7.35
C ARG A 16 -8.01 3.15 -5.94
N VAL A 17 -7.44 4.29 -5.62
CA VAL A 17 -7.82 5.08 -4.46
C VAL A 17 -8.59 6.33 -4.90
N THR A 18 -9.68 6.64 -4.21
CA THR A 18 -10.41 7.89 -4.39
C THR A 18 -10.23 8.75 -3.15
N LEU A 19 -9.69 9.95 -3.36
CA LEU A 19 -9.38 10.95 -2.34
C LEU A 19 -10.63 11.76 -1.94
N PRO A 20 -10.61 12.51 -0.81
CA PRO A 20 -11.75 13.33 -0.38
C PRO A 20 -12.25 14.33 -1.43
N ASN A 21 -11.34 14.85 -2.26
CA ASN A 21 -11.65 15.79 -3.33
C ASN A 21 -12.19 15.10 -4.61
N LYS A 22 -12.57 13.82 -4.53
CA LYS A 22 -13.04 12.97 -5.64
C LYS A 22 -11.99 12.66 -6.71
N ARG A 23 -10.74 13.11 -6.54
CA ARG A 23 -9.64 12.69 -7.42
C ARG A 23 -9.38 11.21 -7.21
N SER A 24 -9.26 10.48 -8.32
CA SER A 24 -8.93 9.06 -8.31
C SER A 24 -7.50 8.85 -8.79
N ILE A 25 -6.80 7.90 -8.17
CA ILE A 25 -5.43 7.52 -8.52
C ILE A 25 -5.41 6.00 -8.69
N ASP A 26 -5.06 5.54 -9.88
CA ASP A 26 -4.85 4.13 -10.19
C ASP A 26 -3.39 3.77 -9.99
N PHE A 27 -3.11 2.60 -9.41
CA PHE A 27 -1.74 2.16 -9.10
C PHE A 27 -1.60 0.63 -9.04
N GLY A 28 -0.34 0.18 -9.03
CA GLY A 28 0.03 -1.23 -9.02
C GLY A 28 -0.18 -1.91 -10.37
N GLU A 29 0.89 -2.16 -11.10
CA GLU A 29 0.83 -2.76 -12.43
C GLU A 29 0.25 -4.19 -12.41
N LYS A 30 -0.75 -4.47 -13.25
CA LYS A 30 -1.27 -5.82 -13.49
C LYS A 30 -0.25 -6.63 -14.28
N GLY A 31 -0.07 -7.90 -13.92
CA GLY A 31 0.98 -8.76 -14.48
C GLY A 31 2.32 -8.65 -13.75
N PHE A 32 2.55 -7.57 -12.99
CA PHE A 32 3.71 -7.46 -12.09
C PHE A 32 3.41 -8.07 -10.71
N GLN A 33 4.31 -8.91 -10.22
CA GLN A 33 4.23 -9.48 -8.88
C GLN A 33 4.70 -8.47 -7.84
N HIS A 34 3.73 -8.03 -7.03
CA HIS A 34 3.93 -7.18 -5.86
C HIS A 34 4.05 -8.02 -4.60
N TYR A 35 4.40 -7.38 -3.48
CA TYR A 35 4.67 -8.11 -2.25
C TYR A 35 3.50 -8.96 -1.74
N PRO A 36 2.22 -8.53 -1.84
CA PRO A 36 1.09 -9.39 -1.53
C PRO A 36 0.99 -10.67 -2.40
N ASP A 37 1.57 -10.65 -3.61
CA ASP A 37 1.52 -11.81 -4.52
C ASP A 37 2.60 -12.85 -4.18
N HIS A 38 3.82 -12.41 -3.85
CA HIS A 38 4.96 -13.33 -3.66
C HIS A 38 5.38 -13.55 -2.21
N GLY A 39 4.99 -12.69 -1.27
CA GLY A 39 5.27 -12.84 0.16
C GLY A 39 6.75 -12.81 0.60
N ASN A 40 7.70 -12.73 -0.34
CA ASN A 40 9.14 -12.74 -0.09
C ASN A 40 9.73 -11.34 0.25
N PRO A 41 10.22 -11.10 1.48
CA PRO A 41 10.78 -9.80 1.88
C PRO A 41 12.08 -9.42 1.15
N ARG A 42 12.89 -10.41 0.74
CA ARG A 42 14.14 -10.16 0.00
C ARG A 42 13.83 -9.62 -1.40
N LEU A 43 12.81 -10.17 -2.05
CA LEU A 43 12.35 -9.70 -3.36
C LEU A 43 11.72 -8.30 -3.26
N MET A 44 10.88 -8.07 -2.23
CA MET A 44 10.34 -6.74 -1.92
C MET A 44 11.44 -5.70 -1.74
N ARG A 45 12.49 -6.01 -0.96
CA ARG A 45 13.65 -5.12 -0.79
C ARG A 45 14.34 -4.82 -2.12
N ALA A 46 14.55 -5.83 -2.95
CA ALA A 46 15.18 -5.65 -4.26
C ALA A 46 14.33 -4.77 -5.21
N GLN A 47 13.01 -4.92 -5.18
CA GLN A 47 12.09 -4.10 -5.97
C GLN A 47 12.07 -2.64 -5.48
N LEU A 48 12.02 -2.42 -4.15
CA LEU A 48 12.10 -1.09 -3.58
C LEU A 48 13.45 -0.39 -3.87
N LEU A 49 14.57 -1.13 -3.89
CA LEU A 49 15.86 -0.59 -4.34
C LEU A 49 15.79 -0.08 -5.80
N ARG A 50 15.15 -0.81 -6.71
CA ARG A 50 14.99 -0.36 -8.12
C ARG A 50 14.18 0.93 -8.21
N LYS A 51 13.20 1.07 -7.32
CA LYS A 51 12.36 2.26 -7.12
C LYS A 51 13.05 3.41 -6.36
N GLY A 52 14.32 3.26 -6.00
CA GLY A 52 15.14 4.34 -5.43
C GLY A 52 15.20 4.38 -3.91
N ALA A 53 14.73 3.34 -3.20
CA ALA A 53 14.77 3.28 -1.73
C ALA A 53 16.16 3.63 -1.16
N ILE A 54 16.20 4.57 -0.22
CA ILE A 54 17.43 4.93 0.50
C ILE A 54 17.60 3.95 1.68
N ILE A 55 18.24 2.82 1.40
CA ILE A 55 18.42 1.72 2.37
C ILE A 55 19.83 1.73 2.98
N PRO A 56 19.98 1.66 4.32
CA PRO A 56 21.27 1.49 5.00
C PRO A 56 22.04 0.25 4.56
N LYS A 57 23.37 0.27 4.64
CA LYS A 57 24.22 -0.81 4.12
C LYS A 57 23.94 -2.15 4.81
N GLU A 58 23.71 -2.11 6.12
CA GLU A 58 23.43 -3.25 6.98
C GLU A 58 22.14 -3.95 6.54
N LEU A 59 21.09 -3.17 6.29
CA LEU A 59 19.82 -3.70 5.80
C LEU A 59 19.90 -4.25 4.38
N ARG A 60 20.86 -3.83 3.56
CA ARG A 60 21.06 -4.42 2.22
C ARG A 60 21.63 -5.84 2.29
N ILE A 61 22.50 -6.11 3.27
CA ILE A 61 23.14 -7.42 3.45
C ILE A 61 22.38 -8.37 4.37
N GLU A 62 21.38 -7.85 5.12
CA GLU A 62 20.52 -8.65 6.00
C GLU A 62 19.90 -9.84 5.24
N ARG A 63 19.86 -11.00 5.91
CA ARG A 63 19.37 -12.27 5.37
C ARG A 63 18.11 -12.74 6.07
N ASN A 64 17.88 -12.37 7.33
CA ASN A 64 16.70 -12.72 8.09
C ASN A 64 15.45 -12.05 7.48
N PRO A 65 14.50 -12.81 6.91
CA PRO A 65 13.31 -12.24 6.27
C PRO A 65 12.48 -11.36 7.22
N TYR A 66 12.42 -11.71 8.50
CA TYR A 66 11.66 -10.96 9.50
C TYR A 66 12.27 -9.58 9.76
N GLU A 67 13.59 -9.50 9.94
CA GLU A 67 14.29 -8.22 10.12
C GLU A 67 14.23 -7.37 8.85
N ILE A 68 14.34 -7.99 7.66
CA ILE A 68 14.14 -7.26 6.39
C ILE A 68 12.76 -6.63 6.36
N GLN A 69 11.71 -7.40 6.63
CA GLN A 69 10.34 -6.90 6.65
C GLN A 69 10.19 -5.72 7.61
N LYS A 70 10.64 -5.90 8.86
CA LYS A 70 10.51 -4.92 9.93
C LYS A 70 11.25 -3.62 9.61
N GLU A 71 12.50 -3.71 9.18
CA GLU A 71 13.32 -2.52 8.93
C GLU A 71 12.92 -1.82 7.61
N MET A 72 12.46 -2.55 6.60
CA MET A 72 11.96 -1.94 5.36
C MET A 72 10.71 -1.08 5.56
N LEU A 73 9.91 -1.33 6.60
CA LEU A 73 8.77 -0.47 6.95
C LEU A 73 9.21 0.93 7.42
N LYS A 74 10.44 1.06 7.93
CA LYS A 74 10.98 2.35 8.40
C LYS A 74 11.52 3.21 7.27
N ILE A 75 11.77 2.64 6.09
CA ILE A 75 12.36 3.35 4.95
C ILE A 75 11.27 4.17 4.25
N ARG A 76 11.31 5.49 4.46
CA ARG A 76 10.34 6.45 3.91
C ARG A 76 10.84 7.24 2.70
N GLU A 77 12.15 7.24 2.46
CA GLU A 77 12.76 8.06 1.43
C GLU A 77 13.17 7.26 0.20
N SER A 78 12.99 7.87 -0.96
CA SER A 78 13.44 7.37 -2.25
C SER A 78 14.12 8.48 -3.06
N SER A 79 15.12 8.10 -3.85
CA SER A 79 15.80 9.01 -4.79
C SER A 79 15.08 9.17 -6.12
N LYS A 80 14.05 8.37 -6.41
CA LYS A 80 13.34 8.36 -7.71
C LYS A 80 11.84 8.61 -7.59
N GLU A 81 11.24 8.25 -6.47
CA GLU A 81 9.81 8.29 -6.23
C GLU A 81 9.52 9.18 -5.01
N ASP A 82 8.34 9.79 -4.97
CA ASP A 82 7.86 10.54 -3.81
C ASP A 82 6.85 9.67 -3.05
N TRP A 83 7.26 9.23 -1.85
CA TRP A 83 6.48 8.33 -0.99
C TRP A 83 5.76 9.05 0.15
N GLU A 84 5.81 10.38 0.18
CA GLU A 84 5.13 11.20 1.19
C GLU A 84 3.96 12.00 0.57
N ASP A 85 3.97 12.22 -0.74
CA ASP A 85 2.87 12.88 -1.46
C ASP A 85 1.72 11.93 -1.81
N PHE A 86 0.66 11.94 -1.01
CA PHE A 86 -0.55 11.13 -1.23
C PHE A 86 -1.34 11.48 -2.51
N PHE A 87 -0.99 12.55 -3.23
CA PHE A 87 -1.55 12.86 -4.54
C PHE A 87 -0.89 12.07 -5.69
N ARG A 88 0.13 11.26 -5.40
CA ARG A 88 0.91 10.48 -6.36
C ARG A 88 0.64 8.98 -6.25
N ALA A 89 0.78 8.25 -7.35
CA ALA A 89 0.53 6.81 -7.39
C ALA A 89 1.58 6.03 -6.58
N GLU A 90 2.81 6.54 -6.59
CA GLU A 90 3.99 6.00 -5.93
C GLU A 90 3.79 5.91 -4.41
N TYR A 91 3.14 6.90 -3.79
CA TYR A 91 2.74 6.86 -2.39
C TYR A 91 1.87 5.63 -2.09
N TRP A 92 0.80 5.45 -2.87
CA TRP A 92 -0.15 4.36 -2.65
C TRP A 92 0.48 3.01 -2.93
N GLU A 93 1.27 2.89 -3.99
CA GLU A 93 1.99 1.67 -4.32
C GLU A 93 3.01 1.31 -3.23
N ARG A 94 3.81 2.26 -2.76
CA ARG A 94 4.78 2.08 -1.67
C ARG A 94 4.12 1.51 -0.42
N TRP A 95 3.01 2.10 0.00
CA TRP A 95 2.45 1.79 1.31
C TRP A 95 1.43 0.65 1.27
N ILE A 96 0.70 0.45 0.18
CA ILE A 96 -0.27 -0.67 0.03
C ILE A 96 0.41 -1.93 -0.49
N LEU A 97 1.31 -1.82 -1.47
CA LEU A 97 1.85 -2.97 -2.21
C LEU A 97 3.28 -3.36 -1.80
N TRP A 98 3.99 -2.51 -1.06
CA TRP A 98 5.36 -2.78 -0.62
C TRP A 98 5.57 -2.78 0.90
N SER A 99 4.50 -2.68 1.70
CA SER A 99 4.60 -2.72 3.16
C SER A 99 4.41 -4.12 3.73
N TYR A 100 3.36 -4.84 3.32
CA TYR A 100 3.00 -6.14 3.90
C TYR A 100 2.62 -7.14 2.80
N PRO A 101 2.79 -8.45 3.05
CA PRO A 101 2.33 -9.50 2.14
C PRO A 101 0.80 -9.69 2.18
N ASN A 102 0.07 -8.78 2.81
CA ASN A 102 -1.39 -8.79 2.91
C ASN A 102 -1.89 -7.34 2.88
N VAL A 103 -2.74 -7.03 1.89
CA VAL A 103 -3.25 -5.66 1.67
C VAL A 103 -4.04 -5.14 2.88
N ASN A 104 -4.79 -5.99 3.59
CA ASN A 104 -5.50 -5.56 4.80
C ASN A 104 -4.53 -5.18 5.93
N LYS A 105 -3.42 -5.91 6.09
CA LYS A 105 -2.36 -5.49 7.03
C LYS A 105 -1.71 -4.17 6.61
N ALA A 106 -1.51 -3.96 5.31
CA ALA A 106 -1.00 -2.69 4.80
C ALA A 106 -1.97 -1.53 5.08
N LYS A 107 -3.27 -1.71 4.83
CA LYS A 107 -4.32 -0.74 5.18
C LYS A 107 -4.29 -0.39 6.68
N LEU A 108 -4.28 -1.41 7.55
CA LEU A 108 -4.21 -1.20 9.01
C LEU A 108 -2.95 -0.45 9.41
N SER A 109 -1.79 -0.79 8.83
CA SER A 109 -0.57 -0.04 9.07
C SER A 109 -0.70 1.42 8.66
N MET A 110 -1.31 1.71 7.50
CA MET A 110 -1.50 3.08 7.03
C MET A 110 -2.48 3.89 7.87
N VAL A 111 -3.50 3.24 8.47
CA VAL A 111 -4.35 3.88 9.48
C VAL A 111 -3.50 4.38 10.64
N MET A 112 -2.62 3.52 11.18
CA MET A 112 -1.81 3.82 12.35
C MET A 112 -0.66 4.79 12.05
N SER A 113 0.01 4.68 10.89
CA SER A 113 1.24 5.43 10.61
C SER A 113 1.05 6.67 9.74
N HIS A 114 -0.02 6.75 8.94
CA HIS A 114 -0.30 7.90 8.06
C HIS A 114 -1.64 8.59 8.36
N GLY A 115 -2.45 8.08 9.29
CA GLY A 115 -3.76 8.66 9.61
C GLY A 115 -4.77 8.57 8.46
N ILE A 116 -4.65 7.52 7.63
CA ILE A 116 -5.56 7.26 6.50
C ILE A 116 -6.67 6.33 6.96
N LEU A 117 -7.91 6.80 6.88
CA LEU A 117 -9.10 5.98 7.12
C LEU A 117 -9.62 5.44 5.79
N PHE A 118 -9.63 4.12 5.64
CA PHE A 118 -10.22 3.47 4.46
C PHE A 118 -11.71 3.27 4.70
N MET A 119 -12.53 4.01 3.96
CA MET A 119 -13.99 3.91 4.01
C MET A 119 -14.44 2.61 3.35
N PRO A 120 -15.51 1.97 3.86
CA PRO A 120 -16.11 0.81 3.22
C PRO A 120 -16.69 1.20 1.86
N ARG A 121 -16.73 0.24 0.94
CA ARG A 121 -17.45 0.38 -0.33
C ARG A 121 -18.90 -0.04 -0.12
N PRO A 122 -19.82 0.33 -1.02
CA PRO A 122 -21.20 -0.13 -0.96
C PRO A 122 -21.31 -1.65 -0.86
N GLU A 123 -20.43 -2.39 -1.53
CA GLU A 123 -20.44 -3.86 -1.51
C GLU A 123 -19.99 -4.45 -0.17
N ASP A 124 -19.18 -3.72 0.60
CA ASP A 124 -18.71 -4.16 1.91
C ASP A 124 -19.85 -4.09 2.96
N LEU A 125 -20.91 -3.32 2.67
CA LEU A 125 -22.08 -3.15 3.54
C LEU A 125 -23.25 -4.06 3.20
N TRP A 126 -23.19 -4.84 2.11
CA TRP A 126 -24.29 -5.71 1.65
C TRP A 126 -24.77 -6.74 2.68
N TYR A 127 -23.91 -7.10 3.65
CA TYR A 127 -24.22 -8.07 4.70
C TYR A 127 -24.35 -7.44 6.08
N CYS A 128 -24.30 -6.10 6.17
CA CYS A 128 -24.68 -5.41 7.40
C CYS A 128 -26.21 -5.49 7.52
N LYS A 129 -26.71 -6.16 8.56
CA LYS A 129 -28.14 -6.16 8.88
C LYS A 129 -28.61 -4.72 9.10
N ASP A 130 -29.84 -4.43 8.70
CA ASP A 130 -30.50 -3.11 8.78
C ASP A 130 -30.72 -2.59 10.22
N ASP A 131 -30.09 -3.18 11.24
CA ASP A 131 -30.21 -2.78 12.65
C ASP A 131 -29.52 -1.42 12.95
N LEU A 132 -28.99 -0.73 11.93
CA LEU A 132 -28.36 0.59 12.03
C LEU A 132 -29.31 1.77 11.68
N ILE A 133 -30.59 1.49 11.39
CA ILE A 133 -31.55 2.53 10.98
C ILE A 133 -32.09 3.37 12.17
N ASP A 134 -31.89 2.93 13.42
CA ASP A 134 -32.49 3.57 14.61
C ASP A 134 -31.49 4.23 15.59
N LEU A 135 -30.48 4.97 15.07
CA LEU A 135 -29.60 5.81 15.91
C LEU A 135 -29.63 7.29 15.50
#